data_AF-T0JER3-F1
#
_entry.id   AF-T0JER3-F1
#
_cell.length_a   1.000
_cell.length_b   1.000
_cell.length_c   1.000
_cell.angle_alpha   90.00
_cell.angle_beta   90.00
_cell.angle_gamma   90.00
#
_symmetry.space_group_name_H-M   'P 1'
#
loop_
_entity.id
_entity.type
_entity.pdbx_description
1 polymer ?
#
loop_
_entity_poly.entity_id
_entity_poly.type
_entity_poly.pdbx_seq_one_letter_code
_entity_poly.pdbx_strand_id
1 'polypeptide(L)' 'MKDTVEELESELQIVYLNIDNIAARVANKELDAYEGFLESQKYKDRIVEIGYALKEKGIDITTRVE' A
#
# COMPACT_ATOMS: atom_id res chain seq x y z
N MET A 1 -2.96 17.60 -3.92
CA MET A 1 -2.25 17.02 -5.06
C MET A 1 -0.90 16.56 -4.54
N LYS A 2 -0.52 15.31 -4.79
CA LYS A 2 0.84 14.82 -4.52
C LYS A 2 1.60 15.01 -5.80
N ASP A 3 2.49 15.98 -5.80
CA ASP A 3 3.01 16.52 -7.05
C ASP A 3 4.39 15.95 -7.40
N THR A 4 5.13 15.44 -6.40
CA THR A 4 6.45 14.84 -6.62
C THR A 4 6.42 13.32 -6.61
N VAL A 5 7.42 12.71 -7.24
CA VAL A 5 7.66 11.26 -7.16
C VAL A 5 7.89 10.84 -5.71
N GLU A 6 8.73 11.58 -4.97
CA GLU A 6 9.10 11.25 -3.59
C GLU A 6 7.89 11.23 -2.64
N GLU A 7 6.92 12.13 -2.82
CA GLU A 7 5.69 12.15 -2.01
C GLU A 7 4.79 10.93 -2.30
N LEU A 8 4.72 10.51 -3.55
CA LEU A 8 3.97 9.32 -3.98
C LEU A 8 4.65 8.04 -3.48
N GLU A 9 5.98 7.96 -3.55
CA GLU A 9 6.74 6.81 -3.04
C GLU A 9 6.67 6.71 -1.52
N SER A 10 6.81 7.83 -0.81
CA SER A 10 6.67 7.88 0.65
C SER A 10 5.28 7.43 1.09
N GLU A 11 4.25 7.84 0.35
CA GLU A 11 2.90 7.35 0.62
C GLU A 11 2.76 5.86 0.36
N LEU A 12 3.29 5.37 -0.77
CA LEU A 12 3.23 3.97 -1.10
C LEU A 12 3.87 3.12 0.01
N GLN A 13 5.01 3.56 0.54
CA GLN A 13 5.66 2.93 1.70
C GLN A 13 4.78 2.96 2.95
N ILE A 14 4.14 4.09 3.26
CA ILE A 14 3.21 4.17 4.40
C ILE A 14 2.04 3.20 4.22
N VAL A 15 1.51 3.09 3.00
CA VAL A 15 0.42 2.15 2.70
C VAL A 15 0.86 0.70 2.90
N TYR A 16 2.05 0.32 2.42
CA TYR A 16 2.60 -1.01 2.65
C TYR A 16 2.85 -1.30 4.13
N LEU A 17 3.43 -0.35 4.88
CA LEU A 17 3.62 -0.49 6.33
C LEU A 17 2.30 -0.72 7.08
N ASN A 18 1.21 -0.06 6.66
CA ASN A 18 -0.10 -0.30 7.25
C ASN A 18 -0.64 -1.70 6.97
N ILE A 19 -0.42 -2.22 5.76
CA ILE A 19 -0.78 -3.59 5.40
C ILE A 19 0.05 -4.59 6.22
N ASP A 20 1.35 -4.36 6.37
CA ASP A 20 2.23 -5.20 7.19
C ASP A 20 1.82 -5.18 8.67
N ASN A 21 1.42 -4.01 9.19
CA ASN A 21 0.87 -3.89 10.54
C ASN A 21 -0.41 -4.71 10.72
N ILE A 22 -1.31 -4.73 9.72
CA ILE A 22 -2.51 -5.59 9.75
C ILE A 22 -2.10 -7.07 9.77
N ALA A 23 -1.17 -7.47 8.91
CA ALA A 23 -0.67 -8.84 8.86
C ALA A 23 -0.04 -9.25 10.20
N ALA A 24 0.73 -8.37 10.84
CA ALA A 24 1.30 -8.59 12.17
C ALA A 24 0.22 -8.76 13.24
N ARG A 25 -0.84 -7.94 13.22
CA ARG A 25 -1.99 -8.07 14.15
C ARG A 25 -2.72 -9.41 13.98
N VAL A 26 -2.88 -9.87 12.73
CA VAL A 26 -3.43 -11.21 12.45
C VAL A 26 -2.50 -12.31 12.98
N ALA A 27 -1.20 -12.20 12.75
CA ALA A 27 -0.21 -13.17 13.23
C ALA A 27 -0.16 -13.25 14.78
N ASN A 28 -0.33 -12.11 15.45
CA ASN A 28 -0.42 -12.00 16.91
C ASN A 28 -1.79 -12.39 17.48
N LYS A 29 -2.76 -12.78 16.63
CA LYS A 29 -4.15 -13.12 17.01
C LYS A 29 -4.92 -11.95 17.63
N GLU A 30 -4.53 -10.71 17.32
CA GLU A 30 -5.24 -9.49 17.69
C GLU A 30 -6.39 -9.16 16.73
N LEU A 31 -6.30 -9.68 15.50
CA LEU A 31 -7.36 -9.69 14.49
C LEU A 31 -7.55 -11.11 14.00
N ASP A 32 -8.79 -11.49 13.67
CA ASP A 32 -8.99 -12.70 12.88
C ASP A 32 -8.59 -12.49 11.41
N ALA A 33 -8.42 -13.59 10.67
CA ALA A 33 -7.96 -13.52 9.28
C ALA A 33 -8.96 -12.82 8.35
N TYR A 34 -10.26 -12.90 8.64
CA TYR A 34 -11.31 -12.25 7.85
C TYR A 34 -11.37 -10.74 8.13
N GLU A 35 -11.27 -10.33 9.39
CA GLU A 35 -11.13 -8.94 9.80
C GLU A 35 -9.88 -8.30 9.18
N GLY A 36 -8.74 -8.99 9.27
CA GLY A 36 -7.49 -8.53 8.64
C GLY A 36 -7.63 -8.35 7.13
N PHE A 37 -8.31 -9.29 6.44
CA PHE A 37 -8.60 -9.17 5.02
C PHE A 37 -9.47 -7.94 4.70
N LEU A 38 -10.54 -7.71 5.46
CA LEU A 38 -11.41 -6.55 5.26
C LEU A 38 -10.69 -5.23 5.52
N GLU A 39 -9.83 -5.16 6.55
CA GLU A 39 -9.02 -3.97 6.82
C GLU A 39 -8.02 -3.71 5.70
N SER A 40 -7.37 -4.74 5.15
CA SER A 40 -6.39 -4.59 4.08
C SER A 40 -7.02 -4.13 2.75
N GLN A 41 -8.29 -4.50 2.48
CA GLN A 41 -8.99 -4.08 1.25
C GLN A 41 -9.05 -2.55 1.10
N LYS A 42 -9.09 -1.79 2.21
CA LYS A 42 -9.15 -0.32 2.19
C LYS A 42 -7.94 0.33 1.51
N TYR A 43 -6.81 -0.37 1.48
CA TYR A 43 -5.56 0.13 0.91
C TYR A 43 -5.38 -0.21 -0.57
N LYS A 44 -6.15 -1.16 -1.10
CA LYS A 44 -6.05 -1.61 -2.49
C LYS A 44 -6.25 -0.47 -3.47
N ASP A 45 -7.34 0.28 -3.31
CA ASP A 45 -7.68 1.38 -4.23
C ASP A 45 -6.61 2.46 -4.16
N ARG A 46 -6.06 2.72 -2.96
CA ARG A 46 -5.00 3.71 -2.77
C ARG A 46 -3.69 3.32 -3.46
N ILE A 47 -3.29 2.04 -3.40
CA ILE A 47 -2.10 1.53 -4.13
C ILE A 47 -2.28 1.73 -5.63
N VAL A 48 -3.46 1.43 -6.16
CA VAL A 48 -3.77 1.58 -7.59
C VAL A 48 -3.70 3.04 -8.01
N GLU A 49 -4.29 3.95 -7.23
CA GLU A 49 -4.22 5.41 -7.49
C GLU A 49 -2.78 5.92 -7.51
N ILE A 50 -1.97 5.56 -6.51
CA ILE A 50 -0.56 5.95 -6.43
C ILE A 50 0.22 5.34 -7.60
N GLY A 51 -0.05 4.08 -7.94
CA GLY A 51 0.57 3.40 -9.07
C GLY A 51 0.30 4.10 -10.41
N TYR A 52 -0.92 4.57 -10.65
CA TYR A 52 -1.22 5.37 -11.84
C TYR A 52 -0.47 6.70 -11.84
N ALA A 53 -0.46 7.43 -10.72
CA ALA A 53 0.24 8.70 -10.61
C ALA A 53 1.77 8.55 -10.80
N LEU A 54 2.36 7.47 -10.31
CA LEU A 54 3.78 7.14 -10.55
C LEU A 54 4.03 6.74 -12.01
N LYS A 55 3.10 5.99 -12.63
CA LYS A 55 3.20 5.59 -14.03
C LYS A 55 3.18 6.77 -14.98
N GLU A 56 2.35 7.79 -14.71
CA GLU A 56 2.36 9.06 -15.45
C GLU A 56 3.72 9.79 -15.37
N LYS A 57 4.48 9.54 -14.29
CA LYS A 57 5.83 10.07 -14.08
C LYS A 57 6.94 9.12 -14.57
N GLY A 58 6.59 8.04 -15.27
CA GLY A 58 7.53 7.08 -15.86
C GLY A 58 7.99 5.97 -14.91
N ILE A 59 7.32 5.78 -13.77
CA ILE A 59 7.67 4.78 -12.76
C ILE A 59 6.59 3.71 -12.72
N ASP A 60 6.96 2.47 -13.03
CA ASP A 60 6.07 1.31 -12.89
C ASP A 60 6.34 0.58 -11.58
N ILE A 61 5.35 0.52 -10.70
CA ILE A 61 5.46 -0.17 -9.40
C ILE A 61 5.31 -1.68 -9.52
N THR A 62 4.79 -2.20 -10.64
CA THR A 62 4.57 -3.65 -10.85
C THR A 62 5.83 -4.38 -11.29
N THR A 63 6.83 -3.65 -11.77
CA THR A 63 8.13 -4.18 -12.21
C THR A 63 9.22 -4.03 -11.16
N ARG A 64 8.89 -3.45 -10.00
CA ARG A 64 9.79 -3.38 -8.85
C ARG A 64 9.94 -4.78 -8.28
N VAL A 65 11.04 -5.42 -8.63
CA VAL A 65 11.53 -6.63 -7.97
C VAL A 65 12.42 -6.13 -6.85
N GLU A 66 11.93 -6.18 -5.61
CA GLU A 66 12.81 -6.16 -4.44
C GLU A 66 13.42 -7.55 -4.23
#